data_AF-A0A1H0ZFE1-F1
#
_entry.id   AF-A0A1H0ZFE1-F1
#
_cell.length_a   1.000
_cell.length_b   1.000
_cell.length_c   1.000
_cell.angle_alpha   90.00
_cell.angle_beta   90.00
_cell.angle_gamma   90.00
#
_symmetry.space_group_name_H-M   'P 1'
#
loop_
_entity.id
_entity.type
_entity.pdbx_description
1 polymer ?
#
loop_
_entity_poly.entity_id
_entity_poly.type
_entity_poly.pdbx_seq_one_letter_code
_entity_poly.pdbx_strand_id
1 'polypeptide(L)'
;MRIIARDYSKRITPSRKRHDMGMMASEIASHIPRMWMRSSSEDDFWRWFCGEAQSVMRNAADLKERSRLHARLLAALSHAGLPQPPPSFRIKC
;
A
#
# COMPACT_ATOMS: atom_id res chain seq x y z
N MET A 1 -2.60 -16.84 -25.42
CA MET A 1 -2.06 -16.49 -24.09
C MET A 1 -2.62 -15.10 -23.73
N ARG A 2 -3.60 -14.99 -22.81
CA ARG A 2 -4.31 -13.73 -22.52
C ARG A 2 -3.78 -13.14 -21.21
N ILE A 3 -3.01 -12.07 -21.32
CA ILE A 3 -2.63 -11.23 -20.20
C ILE A 3 -3.83 -10.32 -19.91
N ILE A 4 -4.45 -10.49 -18.73
CA ILE A 4 -5.51 -9.59 -18.27
C ILE A 4 -4.82 -8.29 -17.87
N ALA A 5 -4.76 -7.34 -18.80
CA ALA A 5 -4.45 -5.95 -18.51
C ALA A 5 -5.54 -5.40 -17.58
N ARG A 6 -5.20 -5.19 -16.30
CA ARG A 6 -6.01 -4.35 -15.42
C ARG A 6 -5.80 -2.91 -15.87
N ASP A 7 -6.79 -2.40 -16.57
CA ASP A 7 -6.91 -1.01 -16.95
C ASP A 7 -7.26 -0.16 -15.72
N TYR A 8 -6.31 0.66 -15.25
CA TYR A 8 -6.50 1.59 -14.14
C TYR A 8 -7.20 2.90 -14.57
N SER A 9 -7.69 3.00 -15.82
CA SER A 9 -8.31 4.21 -16.37
C SER A 9 -9.80 4.37 -16.04
N LYS A 10 -10.40 3.47 -15.25
CA LYS A 10 -11.83 3.54 -14.95
C LYS A 10 -12.12 4.49 -13.79
N ARG A 11 -12.48 5.72 -14.18
CA ARG A 11 -13.38 6.67 -13.50
C ARG A 11 -13.15 6.81 -11.99
N ILE A 12 -12.45 7.88 -11.63
CA ILE A 12 -12.53 8.49 -10.30
C ILE A 12 -13.98 8.96 -10.11
N THR A 13 -14.79 8.15 -9.43
CA THR A 13 -16.18 8.46 -9.10
C THR A 13 -16.22 9.73 -8.24
N PRO A 14 -17.00 10.76 -8.59
CA PRO A 14 -17.10 12.01 -7.84
C PRO A 14 -17.99 11.80 -6.61
N SER A 15 -17.45 11.16 -5.58
CA SER A 15 -17.98 11.20 -4.21
C SER A 15 -16.92 10.72 -3.22
N ARG A 16 -15.76 11.40 -3.19
CA ARG A 16 -14.79 11.24 -2.08
C ARG A 16 -15.39 11.85 -0.80
N LYS A 17 -16.38 11.16 -0.21
CA LYS A 17 -16.60 11.17 1.24
C LYS A 17 -15.22 10.97 1.85
N ARG A 18 -14.80 11.85 2.76
CA ARG A 18 -13.53 11.81 3.50
C ARG A 18 -13.02 10.36 3.59
N HIS A 19 -12.07 10.00 2.72
CA HIS A 19 -11.58 8.63 2.69
C HIS A 19 -10.88 8.40 4.03
N ASP A 20 -11.42 7.47 4.83
CA ASP A 20 -10.76 7.03 6.05
C ASP A 20 -9.46 6.33 5.63
N MET A 21 -8.34 7.05 5.75
CA MET A 21 -7.02 6.52 5.44
C MET A 21 -6.70 5.27 6.29
N GLY A 22 -7.32 5.14 7.46
CA GLY A 22 -7.25 3.93 8.28
C GLY A 22 -7.91 2.72 7.62
N MET A 23 -9.06 2.89 6.96
CA MET A 23 -9.67 1.81 6.17
C MET A 23 -8.77 1.44 4.99
N MET A 24 -8.27 2.42 4.23
CA MET A 24 -7.38 2.14 3.10
C MET A 24 -6.11 1.40 3.53
N ALA A 25 -5.47 1.83 4.62
CA ALA A 25 -4.32 1.12 5.19
C ALA A 25 -4.67 -0.31 5.64
N SER A 26 -5.89 -0.54 6.13
CA SER A 26 -6.35 -1.88 6.52
C SER A 26 -6.59 -2.78 5.31
N GLU A 27 -7.17 -2.24 4.25
CA GLU A 27 -7.34 -2.95 2.98
C GLU A 27 -5.99 -3.35 2.39
N ILE A 28 -5.03 -2.40 2.35
CA ILE A 28 -3.65 -2.68 1.91
C ILE A 28 -3.03 -3.79 2.78
N ALA A 29 -3.13 -3.67 4.10
CA ALA A 29 -2.60 -4.67 5.03
C ALA A 29 -3.17 -6.08 4.78
N SER A 30 -4.47 -6.18 4.49
CA SER A 30 -5.12 -7.46 4.17
C SER A 30 -4.62 -8.09 2.87
N HIS A 31 -4.11 -7.27 1.94
CA HIS A 31 -3.60 -7.72 0.66
C HIS A 31 -2.13 -8.14 0.69
N ILE A 32 -1.35 -7.73 1.70
CA ILE A 32 0.09 -7.99 1.79
C ILE A 32 0.44 -9.47 1.54
N PRO A 33 -0.13 -10.47 2.26
CA PRO A 33 0.26 -11.86 2.05
C PRO A 33 -0.07 -12.37 0.64
N ARG A 34 -1.25 -11.99 0.14
CA ARG A 34 -1.70 -12.39 -1.20
C ARG A 34 -0.83 -11.77 -2.29
N MET A 35 -0.43 -10.52 -2.13
CA MET A 35 0.41 -9.81 -3.10
C MET A 35 1.84 -10.33 -3.07
N TRP A 36 2.39 -10.65 -1.90
CA TRP A 36 3.69 -11.31 -1.79
C TRP A 36 3.72 -12.62 -2.59
N MET A 37 2.74 -13.50 -2.39
CA MET A 37 2.66 -14.78 -3.11
C MET A 37 2.40 -14.65 -4.62
N ARG A 38 1.77 -13.56 -5.06
CA ARG A 38 1.39 -13.35 -6.46
C ARG A 38 2.41 -12.54 -7.26
N SER A 39 3.33 -11.86 -6.59
CA SER A 39 4.29 -11.01 -7.26
C SER A 39 5.30 -11.87 -8.03
N SER A 40 5.65 -11.43 -9.24
CA SER A 40 6.60 -12.17 -10.08
C SER A 40 8.05 -12.05 -9.57
N SER A 41 8.32 -11.05 -8.75
CA SER A 41 9.59 -10.82 -8.06
C SER A 41 9.35 -10.07 -6.74
N GLU A 42 10.35 -10.06 -5.85
CA GLU A 42 10.32 -9.22 -4.65
C GLU A 42 10.23 -7.73 -5.00
N ASP A 43 10.91 -7.30 -6.05
CA ASP A 43 10.87 -5.91 -6.53
C ASP A 43 9.47 -5.48 -6.97
N ASP A 44 8.71 -6.37 -7.62
CA ASP A 44 7.33 -6.07 -8.02
C ASP A 44 6.43 -5.88 -6.80
N PHE A 45 6.62 -6.71 -5.78
CA PHE A 45 5.91 -6.55 -4.51
C PHE A 45 6.25 -5.21 -3.87
N TRP A 46 7.53 -4.86 -3.76
CA TRP A 46 7.96 -3.62 -3.12
C TRP A 46 7.51 -2.38 -3.90
N ARG A 47 7.51 -2.42 -5.23
CA ARG A 47 6.95 -1.35 -6.08
C ARG A 47 5.46 -1.14 -5.79
N TRP A 48 4.68 -2.22 -5.72
CA TRP A 48 3.27 -2.15 -5.38
C TRP A 48 3.07 -1.61 -3.95
N PHE A 49 3.68 -2.25 -2.96
CA PHE A 49 3.51 -1.90 -1.54
C PHE A 49 3.89 -0.45 -1.26
N CYS A 50 5.01 0.01 -1.81
CA CYS A 50 5.45 1.39 -1.60
C CYS A 50 4.58 2.40 -2.34
N GLY A 51 4.05 2.06 -3.52
CA GLY A 51 3.07 2.90 -4.21
C GLY A 51 1.80 3.10 -3.38
N GLU A 52 1.26 2.02 -2.81
CA GLU A 52 0.08 2.07 -1.93
C GLU A 52 0.36 2.85 -0.64
N ALA A 53 1.47 2.56 0.03
CA ALA A 53 1.85 3.22 1.27
C ALA A 53 2.12 4.73 1.07
N GLN A 54 2.77 5.12 -0.03
CA GLN A 54 2.92 6.53 -0.41
C GLN A 54 1.57 7.21 -0.66
N SER A 55 0.63 6.52 -1.31
CA SER A 55 -0.71 7.04 -1.54
C SER A 55 -1.42 7.33 -0.21
N VAL A 56 -1.37 6.41 0.75
CA VAL A 56 -1.93 6.59 2.10
C VAL A 56 -1.24 7.76 2.81
N MET A 57 0.10 7.83 2.79
CA MET A 57 0.86 8.86 3.49
C MET A 57 0.65 10.26 2.92
N ARG A 58 0.50 10.39 1.59
CA ARG A 58 0.23 11.67 0.91
C ARG A 58 -1.16 12.23 1.22
N ASN A 59 -2.11 11.35 1.55
CA ASN A 59 -3.50 11.72 1.83
C ASN A 59 -3.85 11.71 3.34
N ALA A 60 -2.87 11.48 4.21
CA ALA A 60 -3.04 11.64 5.65
C ALA A 60 -3.36 13.10 6.00
N ALA A 61 -4.23 13.33 6.99
CA ALA A 61 -4.67 14.66 7.39
C ALA A 61 -3.54 15.47 8.07
N ASP A 62 -2.66 14.79 8.80
CA ASP A 62 -1.53 15.41 9.51
C ASP A 62 -0.35 14.44 9.69
N LEU A 63 0.75 14.94 10.27
CA LEU A 63 1.97 14.17 10.51
C LEU A 63 1.77 13.03 11.52
N LYS A 64 0.85 13.17 12.48
CA LYS A 64 0.56 12.16 13.49
C LYS A 64 -0.18 10.98 12.86
N GLU A 65 -1.20 11.27 12.05
CA GLU A 65 -1.92 10.29 11.27
C GLU A 65 -0.98 9.59 10.28
N ARG A 66 -0.14 10.34 9.56
CA ARG A 66 0.86 9.78 8.64
C ARG A 66 1.76 8.77 9.35
N SER A 67 2.29 9.13 10.51
CA SER A 67 3.15 8.25 11.33
C SER A 67 2.39 7.00 11.80
N ARG A 68 1.15 7.16 12.27
CA ARG A 68 0.28 6.05 12.71
C ARG A 68 -0.01 5.07 11.58
N LEU A 69 -0.37 5.56 10.40
CA LEU A 69 -0.68 4.74 9.22
C LEU A 69 0.56 4.02 8.70
N HIS A 70 1.70 4.70 8.67
CA HIS A 70 2.97 4.08 8.30
C HIS A 70 3.35 2.94 9.25
N ALA A 71 3.27 3.16 10.57
CA ALA A 71 3.51 2.12 11.57
C ALA A 71 2.55 0.92 11.41
N ARG A 72 1.28 1.16 11.10
CA ARG A 72 0.29 0.11 10.85
C ARG A 72 0.68 -0.76 9.66
N LEU A 73 1.13 -0.16 8.55
CA LEU A 73 1.55 -0.89 7.36
C LEU A 73 2.83 -1.71 7.60
N LEU A 74 3.80 -1.16 8.33
CA LEU A 74 5.01 -1.89 8.72
C LEU A 74 4.70 -3.06 9.67
N ALA A 75 3.79 -2.85 10.63
CA ALA A 75 3.33 -3.92 11.50
C ALA A 75 2.65 -5.04 10.70
N ALA A 76 1.88 -4.69 9.65
CA ALA A 76 1.24 -5.69 8.80
C ALA A 76 2.26 -6.54 8.01
N LEU A 77 3.36 -5.95 7.53
CA LEU A 77 4.48 -6.71 6.95
C LEU A 77 5.05 -7.70 7.97
N SER A 78 5.34 -7.22 9.19
CA SER A 78 5.89 -8.05 10.26
C SER A 78 4.96 -9.19 10.66
N HIS A 79 3.64 -8.94 10.78
CA HIS A 79 2.65 -9.98 11.06
C HIS A 79 2.54 -11.01 9.93
N ALA A 80 2.79 -10.60 8.68
CA ALA A 80 2.85 -11.52 7.55
C ALA A 80 4.18 -12.30 7.46
N GLY A 81 5.10 -12.10 8.41
CA GLY A 81 6.42 -12.73 8.39
C GLY A 81 7.37 -12.16 7.32
N LEU A 82 7.07 -10.96 6.80
CA LEU A 82 7.84 -10.33 5.73
C LEU A 82 8.90 -9.36 6.30
N PRO A 83 10.03 -9.18 5.59
CA PRO A 83 11.06 -8.24 6.00
C PRO A 83 10.58 -6.79 5.89
N GLN A 84 11.35 -5.87 6.45
CA GLN A 84 11.08 -4.44 6.26
C GLN A 84 11.43 -4.00 4.82
N PRO A 85 10.81 -2.89 4.34
CA PRO A 85 11.10 -2.38 3.00
C PRO A 85 12.60 -2.10 2.80
N PRO A 86 13.19 -2.49 1.65
CA PRO A 86 14.60 -2.21 1.36
C PRO A 86 14.88 -0.70 1.33
N PRO A 87 16.14 -0.26 1.52
CA PRO A 87 16.51 1.16 1.45
C PRO A 87 16.06 1.88 0.18
N SER A 88 16.10 1.20 -0.97
CA SER A 88 15.63 1.70 -2.27
C SER A 88 14.12 1.98 -2.32
N PHE A 89 13.36 1.38 -1.40
CA PHE A 89 11.91 1.46 -1.32
C PHE A 89 11.43 2.16 -0.04
N ARG A 90 12.35 2.67 0.80
CA ARG A 90 11.98 3.43 1.99
C ARG A 90 11.19 4.66 1.59
N ILE A 91 10.01 4.79 2.17
CA ILE A 91 9.14 5.94 1.95
C ILE A 91 9.82 7.14 2.60
N LYS A 92 10.26 8.11 1.78
CA LYS A 92 10.76 9.39 2.29
C LYS A 92 9.60 10.07 3.01
N CYS A 93 9.68 10.09 4.34
CA CYS A 93 8.76 10.85 5.18
C CYS A 93 8.99 12.34 4.91
#